data_AF-A0A7C4T4W1-F1
#
_entry.id   AF-A0A7C4T4W1-F1
#
_cell.length_a   1.000
_cell.length_b   1.000
_cell.length_c   1.000
_cell.angle_alpha   90.00
_cell.angle_beta   90.00
_cell.angle_gamma   90.00
#
_symmetry.space_group_name_H-M   'P 1'
#
loop_
_entity.id
_entity.type
_entity.pdbx_description
1 polymer ?
#
loop_
_entity_poly.entity_id
_entity_poly.type
_entity_poly.pdbx_seq_one_letter_code
_entity_poly.pdbx_strand_id
1 'polypeptide(L)' 'MARPVTLFTGQWADIPLAELAPMMAEMGYDGLELACWGDHLDVFKAAKDLSYCKQQKAILEQNNLKLFAISNHLA' A
#
# COMPACT_ATOMS: atom_id res chain seq x y z
N MET A 1 5.00 21.63 -9.48
CA MET A 1 5.21 20.35 -8.76
C MET A 1 5.08 19.22 -9.77
N ALA A 2 5.98 18.22 -9.73
CA ALA A 2 5.79 17.00 -10.51
C ALA A 2 4.60 16.21 -9.95
N ARG A 3 3.91 15.44 -10.81
CA ARG A 3 2.83 14.56 -10.37
C ARG A 3 3.43 13.35 -9.65
N PRO A 4 2.85 12.88 -8.52
CA PRO A 4 3.30 11.66 -7.86
C PRO A 4 3.21 10.46 -8.81
N VAL A 5 4.23 9.61 -8.80
CA VAL A 5 4.27 8.32 -9.49
C VAL A 5 4.13 7.22 -8.44
N THR A 6 3.04 6.46 -8.54
CA THR A 6 2.70 5.41 -7.57
C THR A 6 2.69 4.04 -8.23
N LEU A 7 3.13 3.01 -7.51
CA LEU A 7 3.04 1.63 -7.97
C LEU A 7 1.76 0.97 -7.46
N PHE A 8 1.03 0.30 -8.35
CA PHE A 8 -0.06 -0.61 -7.98
C PHE A 8 0.49 -1.94 -7.47
N THR A 9 0.04 -2.39 -6.30
CA THR A 9 0.62 -3.56 -5.62
C THR A 9 -0.01 -4.90 -5.99
N GLY A 10 -0.95 -4.96 -6.93
CA GLY A 10 -1.69 -6.19 -7.24
C GLY A 10 -0.85 -7.36 -7.75
N GLN A 11 0.16 -7.07 -8.59
CA GLN A 11 1.11 -8.05 -9.12
C GLN A 11 2.11 -8.56 -8.08
N TRP A 12 2.11 -7.97 -6.89
CA TRP A 12 3.11 -8.19 -5.84
C TRP A 12 2.48 -8.74 -4.56
N ALA A 13 1.21 -9.19 -4.62
CA ALA A 13 0.46 -9.62 -3.43
C ALA A 13 0.96 -10.93 -2.80
N ASP A 14 1.94 -11.57 -3.41
CA ASP A 14 2.73 -12.69 -2.87
C ASP A 14 3.87 -12.23 -1.95
N ILE A 15 4.23 -10.95 -1.96
CA ILE A 15 5.24 -10.35 -1.07
C ILE A 15 4.51 -9.56 0.04
N PRO A 16 4.86 -9.74 1.32
CA PRO A 16 4.25 -8.95 2.41
C PRO A 16 4.42 -7.44 2.20
N LEU A 17 3.40 -6.64 2.51
CA LEU A 17 3.46 -5.18 2.32
C LEU A 17 4.66 -4.54 3.03
N ALA A 18 5.02 -5.04 4.21
CA ALA A 18 6.15 -4.56 5.01
C ALA A 18 7.52 -4.84 4.35
N GLU A 19 7.60 -5.85 3.49
CA GLU A 19 8.80 -6.18 2.70
C GLU A 19 8.78 -5.45 1.35
N LEU A 20 7.60 -5.29 0.74
CA LEU A 20 7.43 -4.60 -0.55
C LEU A 20 7.71 -3.09 -0.46
N ALA A 21 7.23 -2.42 0.60
CA ALA A 21 7.35 -0.98 0.75
C ALA A 21 8.80 -0.45 0.67
N PRO A 22 9.80 -0.98 1.39
CA PRO A 22 11.18 -0.51 1.27
C PRO A 22 11.74 -0.72 -0.14
N MET A 23 11.44 -1.85 -0.79
CA MET A 23 11.87 -2.10 -2.18
C MET A 23 11.34 -1.03 -3.14
N MET A 24 10.08 -0.62 -2.99
CA MET A 24 9.48 0.39 -3.87
C MET A 24 9.96 1.81 -3.58
N ALA A 25 10.31 2.10 -2.32
CA ALA A 25 10.98 3.34 -1.98
C ALA A 25 12.39 3.41 -2.59
N GLU A 26 13.17 2.33 -2.54
CA GLU A 26 14.49 2.25 -3.17
C GLU A 26 14.43 2.41 -4.70
N MET A 27 13.35 1.95 -5.33
CA MET A 27 13.11 2.15 -6.77
C MET A 27 12.66 3.57 -7.13
N GLY A 28 12.34 4.42 -6.15
CA GLY A 28 12.02 5.84 -6.37
C GLY A 28 10.53 6.14 -6.61
N TYR A 29 9.61 5.25 -6.21
CA TYR A 29 8.18 5.57 -6.24
C TYR A 29 7.80 6.58 -5.15
N ASP A 30 6.81 7.43 -5.42
CA ASP A 30 6.27 8.41 -4.47
C ASP A 30 5.21 7.80 -3.54
N GLY A 31 4.70 6.62 -3.87
CA GLY A 31 3.63 5.97 -3.13
C GLY A 31 3.19 4.64 -3.70
N LEU A 32 2.26 4.01 -3.00
CA LEU A 32 1.67 2.74 -3.39
C LEU A 32 0.15 2.90 -3.52
N GLU A 33 -0.40 2.25 -4.53
CA GLU A 33 -1.83 1.97 -4.65
C GLU A 33 -2.06 0.54 -4.15
N LEU A 34 -2.68 0.41 -2.97
CA LEU A 34 -2.79 -0.88 -2.30
C LEU A 34 -3.89 -1.73 -2.90
N ALA A 35 -3.51 -2.92 -3.35
CA ALA A 35 -4.44 -3.99 -3.68
C ALA A 35 -5.20 -4.48 -2.43
N CYS A 36 -6.50 -4.73 -2.59
CA CYS A 36 -7.39 -5.20 -1.52
C CYS A 36 -7.35 -6.74 -1.32
N TRP A 37 -6.20 -7.36 -1.55
CA TRP A 37 -5.94 -8.80 -1.36
C TRP A 37 -4.49 -9.03 -0.92
N GLY A 38 -4.15 -10.29 -0.61
CA GLY A 38 -2.91 -10.59 0.12
C GLY A 38 -2.95 -9.98 1.53
N ASP A 39 -1.82 -9.49 2.03
CA ASP A 39 -1.77 -8.72 3.27
C ASP A 39 -1.73 -7.19 3.05
N HIS A 40 -1.82 -6.75 1.80
CA HIS A 40 -1.69 -5.34 1.41
C HIS A 40 -2.81 -4.47 1.98
N LEU A 41 -4.08 -4.89 1.83
CA LEU A 41 -5.20 -4.22 2.48
C LEU A 41 -6.41 -5.15 2.63
N ASP A 42 -6.78 -5.46 3.87
CA ASP A 42 -8.03 -6.13 4.21
C ASP A 42 -9.14 -5.08 4.40
N VAL A 43 -10.02 -4.97 3.40
CA VAL A 43 -11.11 -3.98 3.41
C VAL A 43 -12.16 -4.21 4.49
N PHE A 44 -12.34 -5.46 4.94
CA PHE A 44 -13.30 -5.78 5.99
C PHE A 44 -12.79 -5.33 7.35
N LYS A 45 -11.49 -5.49 7.61
CA LYS A 45 -10.84 -4.91 8.80
C LYS A 45 -10.81 -3.39 8.72
N ALA A 46 -10.41 -2.83 7.57
CA ALA A 46 -10.34 -1.38 7.38
C ALA A 46 -11.68 -0.67 7.62
N ALA A 47 -12.80 -1.31 7.28
CA ALA A 47 -14.14 -0.78 7.52
C ALA A 47 -14.55 -0.73 8.99
N LYS A 48 -13.88 -1.47 9.88
CA LYS A 48 -14.28 -1.65 11.30
C LYS A 48 -13.21 -1.20 12.29
N ASP A 49 -11.97 -1.09 11.87
CA ASP A 49 -10.83 -0.82 12.75
C ASP A 49 -9.96 0.31 12.18
N LEU A 50 -10.09 1.50 12.79
CA LEU A 50 -9.26 2.64 12.42
C LEU A 50 -7.77 2.42 12.75
N SER A 51 -7.46 1.61 13.76
CA SER A 51 -6.07 1.30 14.11
C SER A 51 -5.40 0.44 13.04
N TYR A 52 -6.13 -0.49 12.42
CA TYR A 52 -5.66 -1.24 11.26
C TYR A 52 -5.31 -0.30 10.08
N CYS A 53 -6.18 0.66 9.76
CA CYS A 53 -5.89 1.67 8.73
C CYS A 53 -4.64 2.50 9.05
N LYS A 54 -4.42 2.84 10.33
CA LYS A 54 -3.21 3.55 10.77
C LYS A 54 -1.96 2.68 10.63
N GLN A 55 -2.05 1.39 10.94
CA GLN A 55 -0.94 0.44 10.79
C GLN A 55 -0.54 0.29 9.32
N GLN A 56 -1.50 0.10 8.39
CA GLN A 56 -1.18 0.01 6.96
C GLN A 56 -0.54 1.30 6.44
N LYS A 57 -1.05 2.47 6.85
CA LYS A 57 -0.42 3.76 6.49
C LYS A 57 0.98 3.90 7.06
N ALA A 58 1.20 3.47 8.30
CA ALA A 58 2.51 3.57 8.96
C ALA A 58 3.59 2.78 8.23
N ILE A 59 3.26 1.62 7.63
CA ILE A 59 4.20 0.84 6.80
C ILE A 59 4.72 1.69 5.63
N LEU A 60 3.83 2.41 4.94
CA LEU A 60 4.21 3.28 3.82
C LEU A 60 4.98 4.51 4.31
N GLU A 61 4.51 5.16 5.36
CA GLU A 61 5.12 6.38 5.91
C GLU A 61 6.55 6.15 6.42
N GLN A 62 6.84 4.99 7.02
CA GLN A 62 8.20 4.59 7.42
C GLN A 62 9.19 4.56 6.24
N ASN A 63 8.68 4.38 5.03
CA ASN A 63 9.46 4.31 3.79
C ASN A 63 9.32 5.58 2.92
N ASN A 64 8.79 6.68 3.47
CA ASN A 64 8.48 7.93 2.74
C ASN A 64 7.49 7.76 1.57
N LEU A 65 6.73 6.67 1.56
CA LEU A 65 5.71 6.39 0.56
C LEU A 65 4.35 6.96 0.99
N LYS A 66 3.54 7.39 0.03
CA LYS A 66 2.17 7.87 0.25
C LYS A 66 1.13 6.87 -0.25
N LEU A 67 -0.08 6.94 0.32
CA LEU A 67 -1.25 6.18 -0.13
C LEU A 67 -2.27 7.13 -0.75
N PHE A 68 -2.43 7.07 -2.07
CA PHE A 68 -3.40 7.92 -2.80
C PHE A 68 -4.67 7.17 -3.23
N ALA A 69 -4.57 5.86 -3.42
CA ALA A 69 -5.63 5.02 -3.94
C ALA A 69 -5.53 3.59 -3.40
N ILE A 70 -6.63 2.85 -3.51
CA ILE A 70 -6.73 1.42 -3.23
C ILE A 70 -7.50 0.76 -4.39
N SER A 71 -7.23 -0.50 -4.69
CA SER A 71 -7.87 -1.21 -5.81
C SER A 71 -8.38 -2.59 -5.42
N ASN A 72 -9.63 -2.89 -5.81
CA ASN A 72 -10.31 -4.14 -5.47
C ASN A 72 -10.84 -4.85 -6.72
N HIS A 73 -9.95 -5.20 -7.65
CA HIS A 73 -10.31 -5.82 -8.94
C HIS A 73 -10.80 -7.27 -8.83
N LEU A 74 -10.29 -8.02 -7.84
CA LEU A 74 -10.45 -9.49 -7.75
C LEU A 74 -11.66 -9.96 -6.94
N ALA A 75 -12.50 -9.03 -6.45
CA ALA A 75 -13.60 -9.23 -5.49
C ALA A 75 -14.13 -10.66 -5.36
#